data_AF-A0A7H2BGK1-F1
#
_entry.id   AF-A0A7H2BGK1-F1
#
_cell.length_a   1.000
_cell.length_b   1.000
_cell.length_c   1.000
_cell.angle_alpha   90.00
_cell.angle_beta   90.00
_cell.angle_gamma   90.00
#
_symmetry.space_group_name_H-M   'P 1'
#
loop_
_entity.id
_entity.type
_entity.pdbx_description
1 polymer ?
#
loop_
_entity_poly.entity_id
_entity_poly.type
_entity_poly.pdbx_seq_one_letter_code
_entity_poly.pdbx_strand_id
1 'polypeptide(L)'
;MLHLALSLYAIALVFVVFWPAHVDDNAAGGALVDFIDRGRAEGFLPGWVDYSSIEWLSNVVMFVPFGFLLFFVLPARLRFIAAVCGFCASAFIESVQFFMPERTSSWWDIMANTLGALVGALLAWVLNSLRTRVKKTT
;
A
#
# COMPACT_ATOMS: atom_id res chain seq x y z
N MET A 1 2.35 -15.24 -16.36
CA MET A 1 1.21 -14.89 -15.48
C MET A 1 1.60 -13.86 -14.42
N LEU A 2 2.64 -14.07 -13.60
CA LEU A 2 3.05 -13.11 -12.56
C LEU A 2 3.44 -11.72 -13.08
N HIS A 3 4.23 -11.64 -14.17
CA HIS A 3 4.57 -10.36 -14.78
C HIS A 3 3.33 -9.60 -15.28
N LEU A 4 2.38 -10.30 -15.91
CA LEU A 4 1.11 -9.70 -16.34
C LEU A 4 0.30 -9.18 -15.15
N ALA A 5 0.19 -9.97 -14.07
CA ALA A 5 -0.48 -9.53 -12.85
C ALA A 5 0.18 -8.29 -12.25
N LEU A 6 1.52 -8.27 -12.16
CA LEU A 6 2.27 -7.10 -11.70
C LEU A 6 2.03 -5.89 -12.59
N SER A 7 2.04 -6.06 -13.92
CA SER A 7 1.79 -4.96 -14.86
C SER A 7 0.38 -4.39 -14.73
N LEU A 8 -0.65 -5.25 -14.72
CA LEU A 8 -2.04 -4.82 -14.53
C LEU A 8 -2.23 -4.12 -13.19
N TYR A 9 -1.61 -4.66 -12.14
CA TYR A 9 -1.65 -4.06 -10.82
C TYR A 9 -0.93 -2.72 -10.77
N ALA A 10 0.25 -2.60 -11.37
CA ALA A 10 1.00 -1.35 -11.44
C ALA A 10 0.23 -0.27 -12.21
N ILE A 11 -0.48 -0.64 -13.28
CA ILE A 11 -1.36 0.29 -14.02
C ILE A 11 -2.50 0.78 -13.10
N ALA A 12 -3.18 -0.13 -12.40
CA ALA A 12 -4.23 0.23 -11.47
C ALA A 12 -3.70 1.11 -10.31
N LEU A 13 -2.53 0.78 -9.78
CA LEU A 13 -1.87 1.54 -8.71
C LEU A 13 -1.55 2.97 -9.17
N VAL A 14 -0.92 3.12 -10.34
CA VAL A 14 -0.62 4.43 -10.93
C VAL A 14 -1.90 5.24 -11.15
N PHE A 15 -2.96 4.61 -11.63
CA PHE A 15 -4.25 5.26 -11.83
C PHE A 15 -4.87 5.77 -10.52
N VAL A 16 -4.82 4.96 -9.45
CA VAL A 16 -5.34 5.36 -8.12
C VAL A 16 -4.50 6.48 -7.52
N VAL A 17 -3.17 6.34 -7.54
CA VAL A 17 -2.23 7.27 -6.92
C VAL A 17 -2.24 8.64 -7.59
N PHE A 18 -2.38 8.69 -8.92
CA PHE A 18 -2.47 9.95 -9.67
C PHE A 18 -3.90 10.37 -9.97
N TRP A 19 -4.88 9.79 -9.28
CA TRP A 19 -6.25 10.27 -9.37
C TRP A 19 -6.28 11.74 -8.89
N PRO A 20 -6.92 12.69 -9.61
CA PRO A 20 -6.74 14.12 -9.32
C PRO A 20 -7.28 14.55 -7.95
N ALA A 21 -8.48 14.08 -7.61
CA ALA A 21 -9.15 14.37 -6.34
C ALA A 21 -8.88 13.27 -5.31
N HIS A 22 -9.11 13.54 -4.01
CA HIS A 22 -9.16 12.45 -3.05
C HIS A 22 -10.40 11.59 -3.35
N VAL A 23 -10.28 10.26 -3.27
CA VAL A 23 -11.38 9.33 -3.65
C VAL A 23 -12.61 9.52 -2.75
N ASP A 24 -12.39 10.15 -1.60
CA ASP A 24 -13.29 10.52 -0.51
C ASP A 24 -13.70 12.00 -0.51
N ASP A 25 -13.33 12.81 -1.51
CA ASP A 25 -13.89 14.16 -1.73
C ASP A 25 -15.34 14.12 -2.27
N ASN A 26 -16.14 13.17 -1.78
CA ASN A 26 -17.52 12.94 -2.17
C ASN A 26 -18.38 12.62 -0.94
N ALA A 27 -19.69 12.47 -1.16
CA ALA A 27 -20.63 12.16 -0.09
C ALA A 27 -20.29 10.87 0.67
N ALA A 28 -19.59 9.92 0.04
CA ALA A 28 -19.17 8.68 0.70
C ALA A 28 -18.01 8.92 1.67
N GLY A 29 -17.05 9.77 1.33
CA GLY A 29 -15.98 10.16 2.24
C GLY A 29 -16.48 10.97 3.43
N GLY A 30 -17.41 11.91 3.21
CA GLY A 30 -18.10 12.61 4.30
C GLY A 30 -18.82 11.64 5.25
N ALA A 31 -19.55 10.67 4.71
CA ALA A 31 -20.21 9.64 5.52
C ALA A 31 -19.22 8.75 6.30
N LEU A 32 -18.04 8.49 5.73
CA LEU A 32 -16.97 7.75 6.40
C LEU A 32 -16.40 8.54 7.58
N VAL A 33 -16.12 9.83 7.39
CA VAL A 33 -15.67 10.73 8.48
C VAL A 33 -16.70 10.76 9.60
N ASP A 34 -17.97 10.99 9.27
CA ASP A 34 -19.08 11.00 10.24
C ASP A 34 -19.22 9.66 10.99
N PHE A 35 -18.96 8.54 10.31
CA PHE A 35 -18.99 7.22 10.93
C PHE A 35 -17.84 7.03 11.92
N ILE A 36 -16.62 7.44 11.55
CA ILE A 36 -15.45 7.36 12.42
C ILE A 36 -15.63 8.24 13.65
N ASP A 37 -16.10 9.47 13.47
CA ASP A 37 -16.31 10.43 14.54
C ASP A 37 -17.37 9.96 15.53
N ARG A 38 -18.49 9.41 15.03
CA ARG A 38 -19.47 8.74 15.88
C ARG A 38 -18.88 7.56 16.64
N GLY A 39 -18.07 6.74 15.98
CA GLY A 39 -17.44 5.60 16.64
C GLY A 39 -16.46 5.97 17.75
N ARG A 40 -15.74 7.08 17.60
CA ARG A 40 -14.91 7.64 18.66
C ARG A 40 -15.75 8.22 19.79
N ALA A 41 -16.81 8.95 19.47
CA ALA A 41 -17.68 9.57 20.46
C ALA A 41 -18.47 8.54 21.29
N GLU A 42 -18.91 7.45 20.66
CA GLU A 42 -19.65 6.34 21.29
C GLU A 42 -18.72 5.29 21.92
N GLY A 43 -17.40 5.40 21.70
CA GLY A 43 -16.38 4.58 22.35
C GLY A 43 -16.20 3.18 21.75
N PHE A 44 -16.81 2.86 20.60
CA PHE A 44 -16.61 1.57 19.92
C PHE A 44 -15.39 1.57 18.98
N LEU A 45 -14.88 2.75 18.60
CA LEU A 45 -13.59 2.89 17.92
C LEU A 45 -12.51 3.35 18.91
N PRO A 46 -11.30 2.77 18.84
CA PRO A 46 -10.16 3.29 19.59
C PRO A 46 -9.89 4.76 19.24
N GLY A 47 -9.44 5.56 20.20
CA GLY A 47 -9.18 6.99 19.99
C GLY A 47 -8.12 7.33 18.94
N TRP A 48 -7.27 6.36 18.57
CA TRP A 48 -6.29 6.50 17.49
C TRP A 48 -6.88 6.25 16.09
N VAL A 49 -8.09 5.71 15.97
CA VAL A 49 -8.75 5.49 14.67
C VAL A 49 -9.42 6.80 14.27
N ASP A 50 -8.72 7.58 13.47
CA ASP A 50 -9.23 8.75 12.78
C ASP A 50 -9.12 8.59 11.26
N TYR A 51 -9.62 9.58 10.52
CA TYR A 51 -9.54 9.58 9.07
C TYR A 51 -8.09 9.47 8.56
N SER A 52 -7.17 10.26 9.14
CA SER A 52 -5.74 10.23 8.79
C SER A 52 -5.12 8.84 8.96
N SER A 53 -5.50 8.11 10.01
CA SER A 53 -5.02 6.76 10.26
C SER A 53 -5.58 5.76 9.24
N ILE A 54 -6.82 5.94 8.79
CA ILE A 54 -7.42 5.12 7.73
C ILE A 54 -6.75 5.41 6.39
N GLU A 55 -6.51 6.67 6.06
CA GLU A 55 -5.78 7.07 4.85
C GLU A 55 -4.37 6.44 4.84
N TRP A 56 -3.63 6.58 5.94
CA TRP A 56 -2.31 5.99 6.09
C TRP A 56 -2.32 4.46 5.96
N LEU A 57 -3.27 3.78 6.62
CA LEU A 57 -3.44 2.32 6.50
C LEU A 57 -3.85 1.90 5.08
N SER A 58 -4.65 2.70 4.39
CA SER A 58 -5.05 2.44 3.00
C SER A 58 -3.84 2.47 2.08
N ASN A 59 -2.93 3.42 2.27
CA ASN A 59 -1.65 3.49 1.56
C ASN A 59 -0.76 2.26 1.84
N VAL A 60 -0.67 1.81 3.10
CA VAL A 60 0.00 0.54 3.44
C VAL A 60 -0.61 -0.63 2.67
N VAL A 61 -1.93 -0.82 2.76
CA VAL A 61 -2.64 -1.93 2.12
C VAL A 61 -2.48 -1.88 0.59
N MET A 62 -2.52 -0.68 0.02
CA MET A 62 -2.33 -0.45 -1.41
C MET A 62 -0.91 -0.80 -1.89
N PHE A 63 0.12 -0.85 -1.05
CA PHE A 63 1.45 -1.30 -1.49
C PHE A 63 1.75 -2.77 -1.18
N VAL A 64 0.89 -3.47 -0.41
CA VAL A 64 1.07 -4.90 -0.10
C VAL A 64 1.11 -5.77 -1.37
N PRO A 65 0.16 -5.68 -2.32
CA PRO A 65 0.22 -6.50 -3.52
C PRO A 65 1.42 -6.16 -4.41
N PHE A 66 1.85 -4.90 -4.45
CA PHE A 66 3.06 -4.48 -5.16
C PHE A 66 4.28 -5.25 -4.65
N GLY A 67 4.57 -5.17 -3.35
CA GLY A 67 5.71 -5.87 -2.75
C GLY A 67 5.63 -7.40 -2.88
N PHE A 68 4.42 -7.95 -2.74
CA PHE A 68 4.15 -9.38 -2.88
C PHE A 68 4.45 -9.90 -4.29
N LEU A 69 3.90 -9.25 -5.32
CA LEU A 69 4.09 -9.65 -6.71
C LEU A 69 5.54 -9.44 -7.14
N LEU A 70 6.15 -8.33 -6.73
CA LEU A 70 7.53 -8.02 -7.05
C LEU A 70 8.50 -9.05 -6.47
N PHE A 71 8.27 -9.56 -5.25
CA PHE A 71 9.06 -10.64 -4.66
C PHE A 71 9.11 -11.90 -5.54
N PHE A 72 7.98 -12.28 -6.17
CA PHE A 72 7.92 -13.48 -7.01
C PHE A 72 8.43 -13.24 -8.44
N VAL A 73 8.36 -12.01 -8.92
CA VAL A 73 8.93 -11.59 -10.21
C VAL A 73 10.46 -11.47 -10.13
N LEU A 74 11.00 -11.01 -9.00
CA LEU A 74 12.44 -10.82 -8.82
C LEU A 74 13.19 -12.16 -8.69
N PRO A 75 14.42 -12.26 -9.25
CA PRO A 75 15.32 -13.37 -8.98
C PRO A 75 15.54 -13.54 -7.48
N ALA A 76 15.71 -14.78 -7.01
CA ALA A 76 15.82 -15.09 -5.58
C ALA A 76 16.85 -14.24 -4.82
N ARG A 77 17.99 -13.95 -5.45
CA ARG A 77 19.07 -13.12 -4.90
C ARG A 77 18.72 -11.63 -4.70
N LEU A 78 17.67 -11.13 -5.38
CA LEU A 78 17.28 -9.71 -5.38
C LEU A 78 15.96 -9.45 -4.64
N ARG A 79 15.34 -10.47 -4.04
CA ARG A 79 14.02 -10.33 -3.42
C ARG A 79 13.98 -9.33 -2.26
N PHE A 80 15.11 -9.09 -1.60
CA PHE A 80 15.24 -8.06 -0.56
C PHE A 80 15.02 -6.64 -1.10
N ILE A 81 15.21 -6.41 -2.40
CA ILE A 81 15.06 -5.10 -3.05
C ILE A 81 13.59 -4.73 -3.21
N ALA A 82 12.63 -5.64 -3.04
CA ALA A 82 11.20 -5.31 -3.18
C ALA A 82 10.76 -4.14 -2.28
N ALA A 83 11.27 -4.07 -1.05
CA ALA A 83 11.02 -2.95 -0.14
C ALA A 83 11.71 -1.65 -0.62
N VAL A 84 12.93 -1.75 -1.14
CA VAL A 84 13.67 -0.61 -1.72
C VAL A 84 12.92 -0.05 -2.94
N CYS A 85 12.41 -0.92 -3.81
CA CYS A 85 11.56 -0.52 -4.93
C CYS A 85 10.28 0.17 -4.44
N GLY A 86 9.66 -0.31 -3.36
CA GLY A 86 8.51 0.35 -2.73
C GLY A 86 8.84 1.77 -2.26
N PHE A 87 9.97 1.95 -1.57
CA PHE A 87 10.46 3.26 -1.15
C PHE A 87 10.73 4.18 -2.35
N CYS A 88 11.48 3.72 -3.36
CA CYS A 88 11.78 4.51 -4.54
C CYS A 88 10.52 4.89 -5.33
N ALA A 89 9.58 3.96 -5.49
CA ALA A 89 8.30 4.23 -6.14
C ALA A 89 7.50 5.27 -5.35
N SER A 90 7.44 5.14 -4.02
CA SER A 90 6.73 6.10 -3.19
C SER A 90 7.37 7.48 -3.22
N ALA A 91 8.70 7.58 -3.09
CA ALA A 91 9.41 8.85 -3.20
C ALA A 91 9.21 9.52 -4.57
N PHE A 92 9.14 8.73 -5.65
CA PHE A 92 8.82 9.24 -6.98
C PHE A 92 7.38 9.77 -7.06
N ILE A 93 6.40 9.00 -6.58
CA ILE A 93 4.99 9.40 -6.49
C ILE A 93 4.87 10.74 -5.76
N GLU A 94 5.47 10.83 -4.57
CA GLU A 94 5.41 12.00 -3.71
C GLU A 94 6.02 13.24 -4.38
N SER A 95 7.15 13.05 -5.07
CA SER A 95 7.83 14.11 -5.82
C SER A 95 6.97 14.64 -6.98
N VAL A 96 6.16 13.77 -7.61
CA VAL A 96 5.24 14.17 -8.67
C VAL A 96 3.99 14.85 -8.09
N GLN A 97 3.43 14.31 -7.01
CA GLN A 97 2.28 14.89 -6.31
C GLN A 97 2.58 16.25 -5.69
N PHE A 98 3.84 16.56 -5.37
CA PHE A 98 4.26 17.91 -4.97
C PHE A 98 3.88 19.00 -6.00
N PHE A 99 3.77 18.65 -7.28
CA PHE A 99 3.34 19.57 -8.33
C PHE A 99 1.83 19.54 -8.62
N MET A 100 1.05 18.74 -7.87
CA MET A 100 -0.40 18.62 -8.01
C MET A 100 -1.10 19.51 -6.96
N PRO A 101 -1.87 20.53 -7.38
CA PRO A 101 -2.47 21.50 -6.45
C PRO A 101 -3.46 20.89 -5.44
N GLU A 102 -4.11 19.80 -5.81
CA GLU A 102 -5.14 19.12 -5.00
C GLU A 102 -4.57 17.98 -4.14
N ARG A 103 -3.24 17.73 -4.19
CA ARG A 103 -2.60 16.66 -3.42
C ARG A 103 -1.63 17.22 -2.38
N THR A 104 -1.71 16.67 -1.18
CA THR A 104 -0.77 16.99 -0.10
C THR A 104 0.36 15.99 -0.09
N SER A 105 1.55 16.43 -0.48
CA SER A 105 2.77 15.61 -0.34
C SER A 105 3.10 15.42 1.15
N SER A 106 3.31 14.17 1.57
CA SER A 106 3.55 13.78 2.95
C SER A 106 4.64 12.72 3.09
N TRP A 107 5.58 12.97 4.01
CA TRP A 107 6.55 11.95 4.44
C TRP A 107 5.88 10.69 4.99
N TRP A 108 4.67 10.80 5.51
CA TRP A 108 3.91 9.68 6.05
C TRP A 108 3.48 8.69 4.96
N ASP A 109 3.24 9.15 3.74
CA ASP A 109 2.84 8.29 2.61
C ASP A 109 4.02 7.51 2.04
N ILE A 110 5.20 8.12 2.02
CA ILE A 110 6.46 7.40 1.76
C ILE A 110 6.62 6.26 2.75
N MET A 111 6.42 6.52 4.04
CA MET A 111 6.51 5.49 5.07
C MET A 111 5.44 4.41 4.93
N ALA A 112 4.18 4.78 4.72
CA ALA A 112 3.04 3.86 4.55
C ALA A 112 3.27 2.90 3.38
N ASN A 113 3.57 3.44 2.20
CA ASN A 113 3.78 2.68 0.98
C ASN A 113 5.00 1.76 1.09
N THR A 114 6.09 2.26 1.70
CA THR A 114 7.28 1.44 1.97
C THR A 114 6.96 0.28 2.92
N LEU A 115 6.19 0.54 3.98
CA LEU A 115 5.74 -0.49 4.92
C LEU A 115 4.84 -1.52 4.23
N GLY A 116 3.92 -1.08 3.37
CA GLY A 116 3.08 -1.94 2.54
C GLY A 116 3.91 -2.88 1.67
N ALA A 117 4.90 -2.33 0.94
CA ALA A 117 5.79 -3.12 0.09
C ALA A 117 6.61 -4.14 0.91
N LEU A 118 7.08 -3.74 2.10
CA LEU A 118 7.79 -4.64 3.02
C LEU A 118 6.88 -5.77 3.50
N VAL A 119 5.66 -5.46 3.98
CA VAL A 119 4.68 -6.45 4.44
C VAL A 119 4.34 -7.42 3.31
N GLY A 120 4.07 -6.91 2.10
CA GLY A 120 3.82 -7.74 0.92
C GLY A 120 4.97 -8.70 0.60
N ALA A 121 6.21 -8.21 0.61
CA ALA A 121 7.39 -9.03 0.37
C ALA A 121 7.60 -10.08 1.47
N LEU A 122 7.35 -9.73 2.75
CA LEU A 122 7.43 -10.66 3.87
C LEU A 122 6.37 -11.77 3.76
N LEU A 123 5.13 -11.44 3.42
CA LEU A 123 4.07 -12.42 3.18
C LEU A 123 4.46 -13.40 2.05
N ALA A 124 4.96 -12.87 0.93
CA ALA A 124 5.45 -13.69 -0.18
C ALA A 124 6.61 -14.61 0.24
N TRP A 125 7.52 -14.11 1.08
CA TRP A 125 8.63 -14.88 1.63
C TRP A 125 8.16 -16.02 2.54
N VAL A 126 7.23 -15.76 3.46
CA VAL A 126 6.65 -16.78 4.34
C VAL A 126 6.00 -17.88 3.50
N LEU A 127 5.13 -17.52 2.55
CA LEU A 127 4.46 -18.49 1.68
C LEU A 127 5.46 -19.32 0.85
N ASN A 128 6.48 -18.69 0.28
CA ASN A 128 7.51 -19.39 -0.47
C ASN A 128 8.34 -20.34 0.41
N SER A 129 8.61 -19.94 1.66
CA SER A 129 9.36 -20.75 2.62
C SER A 129 8.56 -21.97 3.08
N LEU A 130 7.26 -21.82 3.33
CA LEU A 130 6.37 -22.94 3.65
C LEU A 130 6.29 -23.94 2.48
N ARG A 131 6.15 -23.45 1.24
CA ARG A 131 6.09 -24.29 0.04
C ARG A 131 7.37 -25.10 -0.19
N THR A 132 8.54 -24.51 0.04
CA THR A 132 9.83 -25.21 -0.15
C THR A 132 10.10 -26.24 0.96
N ARG A 133 9.59 -26.03 2.18
CA ARG A 133 9.67 -27.01 3.27
C ARG A 133 8.85 -28.27 2.95
N VAL A 134 7.60 -28.12 2.50
CA VAL A 134 6.72 -29.24 2.15
C VAL A 134 7.32 -30.12 1.05
N LYS A 135 7.94 -29.51 0.04
CA LYS A 135 8.61 -30.25 -1.06
C LYS A 135 9.86 -31.03 -0.63
N LYS A 136 10.48 -30.71 0.50
CA LYS A 136 11.65 -31.45 1.01
C LYS A 136 11.26 -32.67 1.85
N THR A 137 10.02 -32.75 2.30
CA THR A 137 9.49 -33.83 3.15
C THR A 137 8.69 -34.87 2.38
N THR A 138 8.52 -34.69 1.07
CA THR A 138 7.91 -35.66 0.13
C THR A 138 8.99 -36.22 -0.78
#